data_AF-A0A3B8WAI8-F1
#
_entry.id   AF-A0A3B8WAI8-F1
#
_cell.length_a   1.000
_cell.length_b   1.000
_cell.length_c   1.000
_cell.angle_alpha   90.00
_cell.angle_beta   90.00
_cell.angle_gamma   90.00
#
_symmetry.space_group_name_H-M   'P 1'
#
loop_
_entity.id
_entity.type
_entity.pdbx_description
1 polymer ?
#
loop_
_entity_poly.entity_id
_entity_poly.type
_entity_poly.pdbx_seq_one_letter_code
_entity_poly.pdbx_strand_id
1 'polypeptide(L)' 'ATVWTGVPFAHKDIFCTSGIRTSCGSKMLDNFVPPYDATVTANFKAAGAVCLGKTNMDEF' A
#
# COMPACT_ATOMS: atom_id res chain seq x y z
N ALA A 1 -20.15 1.65 10.20
CA ALA A 1 -18.77 2.17 10.25
C ALA A 1 -17.89 1.14 10.95
N THR A 2 -16.73 0.82 10.40
CA THR A 2 -15.67 -0.02 11.00
C THR A 2 -14.71 0.83 11.85
N VAL A 3 -13.84 0.18 12.61
CA VAL A 3 -13.00 0.81 13.65
C VAL A 3 -12.11 1.96 13.14
N TRP A 4 -11.65 1.94 11.88
CA TRP A 4 -10.77 2.96 11.29
C TRP A 4 -11.44 3.72 10.14
N THR A 5 -12.77 3.72 10.06
CA THR A 5 -13.51 4.38 8.98
C THR A 5 -13.04 5.83 8.80
N GLY A 6 -12.51 6.14 7.62
CA GLY A 6 -12.12 7.50 7.25
C GLY A 6 -10.78 7.98 7.83
N VAL A 7 -10.06 7.14 8.58
CA VAL A 7 -8.71 7.48 9.07
C VAL A 7 -7.73 7.49 7.89
N PRO A 8 -7.08 8.63 7.58
CA PRO A 8 -6.11 8.70 6.49
C PRO A 8 -4.74 8.19 6.93
N PHE A 9 -4.03 7.49 6.04
CA PHE A 9 -2.65 7.04 6.26
C PHE A 9 -1.90 6.83 4.94
N ALA A 10 -0.60 6.58 5.01
CA ALA A 10 0.22 6.21 3.84
C ALA A 10 1.03 4.94 4.14
N HIS A 11 1.16 4.06 3.15
CA HIS A 11 1.97 2.84 3.26
C HIS A 11 3.39 3.08 2.76
N LYS A 12 4.40 2.51 3.43
CA LYS A 12 5.74 2.37 2.82
C LYS A 12 5.63 1.60 1.51
N ASP A 13 6.41 1.98 0.49
CA ASP A 13 6.34 1.41 -0.87
C ASP A 13 6.90 -0.02 -1.02
N ILE A 14 6.75 -0.84 0.03
CA ILE A 14 7.05 -2.28 0.08
C ILE A 14 5.81 -3.15 0.22
N PHE A 15 4.69 -2.58 0.70
CA PHE A 15 3.48 -3.37 0.92
C PHE A 15 2.69 -3.46 -0.39
N CYS A 16 2.54 -4.66 -0.96
CA CYS A 16 1.73 -4.82 -2.16
C CYS A 16 0.31 -4.31 -1.95
N THR A 17 -0.20 -3.55 -2.91
CA THR A 17 -1.57 -3.04 -2.91
C THR A 17 -2.16 -3.30 -4.29
N SER A 18 -3.23 -4.09 -4.35
CA SER A 18 -3.81 -4.56 -5.61
C SER A 18 -4.22 -3.38 -6.48
N GLY A 19 -3.69 -3.35 -7.72
CA GLY A 19 -3.96 -2.26 -8.67
C GLY A 19 -3.21 -0.96 -8.39
N ILE A 20 -2.34 -0.89 -7.39
CA ILE A 20 -1.49 0.27 -7.08
C ILE A 20 -0.02 -0.12 -7.19
N ARG A 21 0.74 0.67 -7.96
CA ARG A 21 2.17 0.51 -8.17
C ARG A 21 2.94 0.35 -6.85
N THR A 22 3.82 -0.65 -6.77
CA THR A 22 4.70 -0.91 -5.63
C THR A 22 6.12 -1.09 -6.14
N SER A 23 6.97 -0.08 -5.98
CA SER A 23 8.31 -0.03 -6.60
C SER A 23 9.44 -0.48 -5.68
N CYS A 24 9.21 -0.58 -4.37
CA CYS A 24 10.27 -0.83 -3.37
C CYS A 24 11.43 0.18 -3.46
N GLY A 25 11.18 1.40 -3.96
CA GLY A 25 12.22 2.39 -4.26
C GLY A 25 13.18 1.97 -5.39
N SER A 26 12.87 0.89 -6.12
CA SER A 26 13.77 0.26 -7.10
C SER A 26 13.30 0.46 -8.54
N LYS A 27 14.27 0.70 -9.43
CA LYS A 27 14.04 0.71 -10.89
C LYS A 27 13.63 -0.66 -11.42
N MET A 28 14.02 -1.75 -10.74
CA MET A 28 13.65 -3.11 -11.14
C MET A 28 12.14 -3.34 -11.08
N LEU A 29 11.45 -2.64 -10.16
CA LEU A 29 10.01 -2.78 -9.92
C LEU A 29 9.22 -1.52 -10.25
N ASP A 30 9.80 -0.58 -11.00
CA ASP A 30 9.20 0.75 -11.26
C ASP A 30 7.79 0.68 -11.89
N ASN A 31 7.52 -0.38 -12.67
CA ASN A 31 6.23 -0.62 -13.31
C ASN A 31 5.45 -1.81 -12.72
N PHE A 32 5.86 -2.32 -11.55
CA PHE A 32 5.18 -3.44 -10.92
C PHE A 32 3.86 -2.99 -10.27
N VAL A 33 2.76 -3.54 -10.77
CA VAL A 33 1.42 -3.41 -10.19
C VAL A 33 1.00 -4.78 -9.66
N PRO A 34 1.01 -5.00 -8.33
CA PRO A 34 0.68 -6.29 -7.74
C PRO A 34 -0.77 -6.69 -8.05
N PRO A 35 -1.05 -7.97 -8.33
CA PRO A 35 -2.42 -8.47 -8.46
C PRO A 35 -3.09 -8.78 -7.10
N TYR A 36 -2.39 -8.55 -5.98
CA TYR A 36 -2.86 -8.87 -4.62
C TYR A 36 -2.51 -7.76 -3.62
N ASP A 37 -3.26 -7.74 -2.51
CA ASP A 37 -2.93 -6.95 -1.33
C ASP A 37 -1.99 -7.75 -0.40
N ALA A 38 -1.01 -7.08 0.20
CA ALA A 38 -0.34 -7.64 1.37
C ALA A 38 -1.34 -7.80 2.53
N THR A 39 -1.12 -8.76 3.44
CA THR A 39 -2.04 -9.03 4.56
C THR A 39 -2.37 -7.77 5.38
N VAL A 40 -1.37 -6.93 5.67
CA VAL A 40 -1.60 -5.68 6.42
C VAL A 40 -2.43 -4.67 5.65
N THR A 41 -2.23 -4.58 4.33
CA THR A 41 -3.02 -3.70 3.46
C THR A 41 -4.48 -4.14 3.39
N ALA A 42 -4.72 -5.44 3.26
CA ALA A 42 -6.07 -6.02 3.31
C ALA A 42 -6.76 -5.74 4.65
N ASN A 43 -6.04 -5.89 5.77
CA ASN A 43 -6.56 -5.63 7.11
C ASN A 43 -6.95 -4.16 7.30
N PHE A 44 -6.11 -3.21 6.88
CA PHE A 44 -6.39 -1.77 7.00
C PHE A 44 -7.59 -1.37 6.15
N LYS A 45 -7.68 -1.90 4.93
CA LYS A 45 -8.82 -1.70 4.03
C LYS A 45 -10.12 -2.24 4.66
N ALA A 46 -10.08 -3.45 5.22
CA ALA A 46 -11.23 -4.05 5.91
C ALA A 46 -11.63 -3.25 7.18
N ALA A 47 -10.67 -2.62 7.85
CA ALA A 47 -10.91 -1.73 8.98
C ALA A 47 -11.47 -0.35 8.58
N GLY A 48 -11.56 -0.04 7.27
CA GLY A 48 -12.11 1.21 6.73
C GLY A 48 -11.12 2.38 6.66
N ALA A 49 -9.83 2.10 6.82
CA ALA A 49 -8.78 3.09 6.68
C ALA A 49 -8.63 3.55 5.22
N VAL A 50 -8.22 4.80 5.02
CA VAL A 50 -8.06 5.41 3.70
C VAL A 50 -6.57 5.60 3.41
N CYS A 51 -6.03 4.81 2.48
CA CYS A 51 -4.65 4.94 2.03
C CYS A 51 -4.56 6.12 1.04
N LEU A 52 -3.79 7.16 1.40
CA LEU A 52 -3.56 8.34 0.57
C LEU A 52 -2.47 8.10 -0.49
N GLY A 53 -1.64 7.08 -0.31
CA GLY A 53 -0.56 6.77 -1.25
C GLY A 53 0.56 5.95 -0.64
N LYS A 54 1.64 5.86 -1.41
CA LYS A 54 2.87 5.14 -1.07
C LYS A 54 3.98 6.13 -0.71
N THR A 55 4.70 5.89 0.38
CA THR A 55 5.83 6.74 0.77
C THR A 55 7.12 6.24 0.13
N ASN A 56 8.00 7.17 -0.23
CA ASN A 56 9.34 6.83 -0.71
C ASN A 56 10.15 6.05 0.36
N MET A 57 11.23 5.40 -0.09
CA MET A 57 12.15 4.64 0.75
C MET A 57 13.47 4.39 0.03
N ASP A 58 14.51 3.99 0.78
CA ASP A 58 15.72 3.39 0.21
C ASP A 58 15.39 2.09 -0.53
N GLU A 59 16.21 1.75 -1.51
CA GLU A 59 16.00 0.60 -2.40
C GLU A 59 16.07 -0.74 -1.64
N PHE A 60 15.01 -1.56 -1.78
CA PHE A 60 14.76 -2.88 -1.15
C PHE A 60 14.38 -2.85 0.35
#